data_AF-A0A933CP10-F1
#
_entry.id   AF-A0A933CP10-F1
#
_cell.length_a   1.000
_cell.length_b   1.000
_cell.length_c   1.000
_cell.angle_alpha   90.00
_cell.angle_beta   90.00
_cell.angle_gamma   90.00
#
_symmetry.space_group_name_H-M   'P 1'
#
loop_
_entity.id
_entity.type
_entity.pdbx_description
1 polymer ?
#
loop_
_entity_poly.entity_id
_entity_poly.type
_entity_poly.pdbx_seq_one_letter_code
_entity_poly.pdbx_strand_id
1 'polypeptide(L)'
;MYGRMVPVAAALVVCAACVMAQNGPLSRAQRALEEGDYKEALTHLLAAERYTEPTQDQKAEIIFLRARSYEGLKDSPEAIRLYRHLISTFPDSSYASAAREKLKKLEPDK
;
A
#
# COMPACT_ATOMS: atom_id res chain seq x y z
N MET A 1 15.23 -12.60 -49.21
CA MET A 1 16.16 -12.43 -48.08
C MET A 1 15.37 -12.60 -46.79
N TYR A 2 15.61 -13.72 -46.09
CA TYR A 2 15.11 -13.99 -44.74
C TYR A 2 15.74 -13.02 -43.73
N GLY A 3 15.00 -12.64 -42.69
CA GLY A 3 15.58 -11.90 -41.57
C GLY A 3 14.57 -11.28 -40.64
N ARG A 4 13.85 -12.13 -39.90
CA ARG A 4 13.00 -11.74 -38.76
C ARG A 4 13.89 -11.13 -37.68
N MET A 5 13.85 -9.81 -37.49
CA MET A 5 14.42 -9.13 -36.33
C MET A 5 13.29 -8.59 -35.48
N VAL A 6 12.91 -9.38 -34.49
CA VAL A 6 12.23 -8.91 -33.27
C VAL A 6 13.35 -8.54 -32.30
N PRO A 7 13.43 -7.28 -31.89
CA PRO A 7 13.80 -6.96 -30.51
C PRO A 7 12.76 -5.97 -29.97
N VAL A 8 12.26 -6.07 -28.74
CA VAL A 8 12.94 -5.60 -27.54
C VAL A 8 12.00 -5.90 -26.36
N ALA A 9 12.59 -6.45 -25.28
CA ALA A 9 12.25 -6.32 -23.86
C ALA A 9 10.76 -6.30 -23.46
N ALA A 10 10.20 -7.36 -22.89
CA ALA A 10 10.40 -7.74 -21.49
C ALA A 10 10.41 -6.53 -20.51
N ALA A 11 9.45 -6.54 -19.59
CA ALA A 11 9.39 -5.74 -18.37
C ALA A 11 8.99 -4.25 -18.49
N LEU A 12 7.69 -3.98 -18.67
CA LEU A 12 7.03 -2.80 -18.08
C LEU A 12 5.57 -3.13 -17.72
N VAL A 13 5.35 -4.10 -16.82
CA VAL A 13 4.24 -3.95 -15.87
C VAL A 13 4.88 -3.42 -14.61
N VAL A 14 5.16 -2.11 -14.64
CA VAL A 14 5.30 -1.31 -13.44
C VAL A 14 3.93 -1.39 -12.77
N CYS A 15 3.78 -2.30 -11.81
CA CYS A 15 2.70 -2.19 -10.86
C CYS A 15 2.91 -0.86 -10.13
N ALA A 16 2.00 0.05 -10.38
CA ALA A 16 2.06 1.46 -10.05
C ALA A 16 2.02 1.72 -8.54
N ALA A 17 3.19 1.68 -7.88
CA ALA A 17 3.32 2.19 -6.51
C ALA A 17 4.66 2.90 -6.20
N CYS A 18 5.67 2.85 -7.09
CA CYS A 18 6.99 3.45 -6.81
C CYS A 18 7.41 4.48 -7.87
N VAL A 19 6.57 5.47 -8.14
CA VAL A 19 7.09 6.77 -8.64
C VAL A 19 7.11 7.75 -7.47
N MET A 20 8.14 7.56 -6.64
CA MET A 20 8.97 8.59 -6.03
C MET A 20 8.29 9.91 -5.62
N ALA A 21 7.79 9.98 -4.40
CA ALA A 21 7.86 11.21 -3.60
C ALA A 21 8.97 10.99 -2.57
N GLN A 22 10.20 11.43 -2.84
CA GLN A 22 11.37 11.01 -2.04
C GLN A 22 11.57 11.74 -0.70
N ASN A 23 10.68 12.66 -0.30
CA ASN A 23 10.90 13.50 0.89
C ASN A 23 9.68 13.62 1.84
N GLY A 24 8.66 12.77 1.70
CA GLY A 24 7.43 12.85 2.49
C GLY A 24 7.43 11.97 3.75
N PRO A 25 6.57 12.23 4.74
CA PRO A 25 6.33 11.32 5.87
C PRO A 25 5.90 9.90 5.41
N LEU A 26 5.22 9.80 4.25
CA LEU A 26 4.85 8.53 3.62
C LEU A 26 6.05 7.68 3.21
N SER A 27 7.08 8.31 2.65
CA SER A 27 8.31 7.62 2.23
C SER A 27 9.03 7.02 3.44
N ARG A 28 9.03 7.72 4.58
CA ARG A 28 9.58 7.20 5.84
C ARG A 28 8.75 6.04 6.38
N ALA A 29 7.43 6.15 6.33
CA ALA A 29 6.55 5.05 6.73
C ALA A 29 6.77 3.79 5.89
N GLN A 30 6.94 3.94 4.57
CA GLN A 30 7.21 2.82 3.67
C GLN A 30 8.56 2.16 3.98
N ARG A 31 9.61 2.95 4.22
CA ARG A 31 10.92 2.42 4.64
C ARG A 31 10.82 1.65 5.97
N ALA A 32 10.15 2.21 6.96
CA ALA A 32 9.94 1.53 8.24
C ALA A 32 9.16 0.20 8.08
N LEU A 33 8.20 0.13 7.14
CA LEU A 33 7.53 -1.12 6.80
C LEU A 33 8.47 -2.17 6.18
N GLU A 34 9.41 -1.74 5.34
CA GLU A 34 10.42 -2.61 4.72
C GLU A 34 11.45 -3.10 5.74
N GLU A 35 11.80 -2.24 6.70
CA GLU A 35 12.70 -2.54 7.82
C GLU A 35 12.02 -3.41 8.89
N GLY A 36 10.69 -3.54 8.85
CA GLY A 36 9.89 -4.31 9.80
C GLY A 36 9.52 -3.55 11.07
N ASP A 37 9.88 -2.26 11.15
CA ASP A 37 9.53 -1.35 12.24
C ASP A 37 8.11 -0.80 12.07
N TYR A 38 7.13 -1.69 12.21
CA TYR A 38 5.72 -1.38 12.01
C TYR A 38 5.18 -0.26 12.93
N LYS A 39 5.73 -0.15 14.16
CA LYS A 39 5.35 0.92 15.11
C LYS A 39 5.82 2.30 14.65
N GLU A 40 7.03 2.37 14.10
CA GLU A 40 7.58 3.61 13.57
C GLU A 40 6.85 4.01 12.28
N ALA A 41 6.52 3.03 11.43
CA ALA A 41 5.65 3.25 10.27
C ALA A 41 4.32 3.90 10.66
N LEU A 42 3.64 3.40 11.71
CA LEU A 42 2.39 3.99 12.22
C LEU A 42 2.57 5.45 12.66
N THR A 43 3.70 5.77 13.29
CA THR A 43 4.02 7.13 13.75
C THR A 43 4.16 8.08 12.57
N HIS A 44 4.89 7.66 11.53
CA HIS A 44 5.07 8.46 10.30
C HIS A 44 3.77 8.62 9.51
N LEU A 45 2.92 7.58 9.46
CA LEU A 45 1.60 7.66 8.83
C LEU A 45 0.67 8.64 9.55
N LEU A 46 0.70 8.66 10.89
CA LEU A 46 -0.07 9.63 11.66
C LEU A 46 0.41 11.06 11.40
N ALA A 47 1.72 11.26 11.30
CA ALA A 47 2.29 12.56 10.94
C ALA A 47 1.84 12.98 9.52
N ALA A 48 1.80 12.05 8.56
CA ALA A 48 1.33 12.32 7.20
C ALA A 48 -0.10 12.87 7.16
N GLU A 49 -1.01 12.32 7.97
CA GLU A 49 -2.41 12.80 8.05
C GLU A 49 -2.55 14.14 8.76
N ARG A 50 -1.67 14.44 9.73
CA ARG A 50 -1.81 15.60 10.60
C ARG A 50 -1.15 16.86 10.05
N TYR A 51 -0.01 16.72 9.39
CA TYR A 51 0.80 17.86 8.93
C TYR A 51 0.59 18.20 7.47
N THR A 52 -0.07 17.32 6.74
CA THR A 52 -0.41 17.48 5.33
C THR A 52 -1.89 17.20 5.19
N GLU A 53 -2.63 18.03 4.47
CA GLU A 53 -3.97 17.66 4.01
C GLU A 53 -3.80 16.69 2.85
N PRO A 54 -3.94 15.36 3.05
CA PRO A 54 -3.59 14.41 2.01
C PRO A 54 -4.71 14.39 0.97
N THR A 55 -4.35 14.16 -0.29
CA THR A 55 -5.34 13.90 -1.34
C THR A 55 -6.11 12.61 -1.04
N GLN A 56 -7.24 12.37 -1.72
CA GLN A 56 -8.01 11.14 -1.52
C GLN A 56 -7.17 9.88 -1.76
N ASP A 57 -6.30 9.90 -2.79
CA ASP A 57 -5.39 8.79 -3.08
C ASP A 57 -4.36 8.59 -1.97
N GLN A 58 -3.80 9.68 -1.42
CA GLN A 58 -2.88 9.59 -0.29
C GLN A 58 -3.57 9.08 0.98
N LYS A 59 -4.83 9.45 1.21
CA LYS A 59 -5.62 8.89 2.33
C LYS A 59 -5.82 7.39 2.16
N ALA A 60 -6.15 6.94 0.95
CA ALA A 60 -6.28 5.52 0.64
C ALA A 60 -4.95 4.77 0.87
N GLU A 61 -3.84 5.35 0.41
CA GLU A 61 -2.49 4.83 0.67
C GLU A 61 -2.18 4.74 2.17
N ILE A 62 -2.44 5.80 2.93
CA ILE A 62 -2.16 5.83 4.37
C ILE A 62 -2.90 4.73 5.12
N ILE A 63 -4.19 4.54 4.82
CA ILE A 63 -5.01 3.50 5.46
C ILE A 63 -4.48 2.11 5.09
N PHE A 64 -4.08 1.91 3.82
CA PHE A 64 -3.49 0.65 3.37
C PHE A 64 -2.17 0.33 4.09
N LEU A 65 -1.26 1.31 4.17
CA LEU A 65 0.02 1.14 4.86
C LEU A 65 -0.19 0.92 6.36
N ARG A 66 -1.18 1.57 6.98
CA ARG A 66 -1.56 1.34 8.38
C ARG A 66 -2.03 -0.09 8.60
N ALA A 67 -2.90 -0.60 7.73
CA ALA A 67 -3.37 -1.97 7.79
C ALA A 67 -2.20 -2.97 7.64
N ARG A 68 -1.25 -2.70 6.73
CA ARG A 68 -0.02 -3.50 6.61
C ARG A 68 0.86 -3.45 7.85
N SER A 69 0.96 -2.31 8.53
CA SER A 69 1.68 -2.21 9.81
C SER A 69 1.03 -3.12 10.86
N TYR A 70 -0.30 -3.09 10.99
CA TYR A 70 -1.00 -3.98 11.92
C TYR A 70 -0.87 -5.47 11.54
N GLU A 71 -0.88 -5.80 10.24
CA GLU A 71 -0.57 -7.15 9.75
C GLU A 71 0.82 -7.60 10.22
N GLY A 72 1.83 -6.72 10.08
CA GLY A 72 3.19 -6.97 10.54
C GLY A 72 3.32 -7.09 12.07
N LEU A 73 2.51 -6.35 12.82
CA LEU A 73 2.38 -6.47 14.28
C LEU A 73 1.63 -7.73 14.72
N LYS A 74 1.17 -8.57 13.78
CA LYS A 74 0.32 -9.74 14.01
C LYS A 74 -1.06 -9.40 14.59
N ASP A 75 -1.46 -8.14 14.54
CA ASP A 75 -2.80 -7.68 14.90
C ASP A 75 -3.72 -7.80 13.69
N SER A 76 -4.06 -9.05 13.36
CA SER A 76 -4.93 -9.37 12.23
C SER A 76 -6.32 -8.74 12.33
N PRO A 77 -6.98 -8.68 13.51
CA PRO A 77 -8.27 -8.00 13.64
C PRO A 77 -8.23 -6.54 13.21
N GLU A 78 -7.23 -5.79 13.67
CA GLU A 78 -7.12 -4.36 13.35
C GLU A 78 -6.75 -4.13 11.88
N ALA A 79 -5.86 -4.98 11.33
CA ALA A 79 -5.55 -4.96 9.90
C ALA A 79 -6.80 -5.20 9.04
N ILE A 80 -7.61 -6.22 9.36
CA ILE A 80 -8.86 -6.52 8.66
C ILE A 80 -9.83 -5.35 8.73
N ARG A 81 -10.01 -4.75 9.92
CA ARG A 81 -10.89 -3.59 10.13
C ARG A 81 -10.51 -2.44 9.21
N LEU A 82 -9.21 -2.14 9.12
CA LEU A 82 -8.69 -1.06 8.28
C LEU A 82 -8.81 -1.37 6.78
N TYR A 83 -8.53 -2.61 6.36
CA TYR A 83 -8.72 -3.01 4.97
C TYR A 83 -10.20 -2.90 4.54
N ARG A 84 -11.14 -3.32 5.39
CA ARG A 84 -12.58 -3.15 5.13
C ARG A 84 -12.97 -1.68 5.05
N HIS A 85 -12.45 -0.85 5.96
CA HIS A 85 -12.68 0.60 5.94
C HIS A 85 -12.16 1.24 4.65
N LEU A 86 -10.97 0.87 4.20
CA LEU A 86 -10.39 1.34 2.94
C LEU A 86 -11.27 1.00 1.74
N ILE A 87 -11.75 -0.25 1.66
CA ILE A 87 -12.61 -0.70 0.56
C ILE A 87 -13.96 0.04 0.57
N SER A 88 -14.51 0.31 1.75
CA SER A 88 -15.77 1.03 1.89
C SER A 88 -15.64 2.51 1.58
N THR A 89 -14.50 3.12 1.87
CA THR A 89 -14.31 4.58 1.80
C THR A 89 -13.71 5.01 0.46
N PHE A 90 -12.83 4.18 -0.12
CA PHE A 90 -12.10 4.46 -1.37
C PHE A 90 -12.24 3.28 -2.36
N PRO A 91 -13.47 2.87 -2.73
CA PRO A 91 -13.72 1.63 -3.46
C PRO A 91 -13.02 1.54 -4.82
N ASP A 92 -12.77 2.70 -5.45
CA ASP A 92 -12.17 2.82 -6.79
C ASP A 92 -10.64 3.02 -6.75
N SER A 93 -10.05 3.12 -5.54
CA SER A 93 -8.60 3.26 -5.40
C SER A 93 -7.87 1.96 -5.74
N SER A 94 -6.65 2.08 -6.27
CA SER A 94 -5.75 0.94 -6.46
C SER A 94 -5.50 0.20 -5.13
N TYR A 95 -5.41 0.95 -4.04
CA TYR A 95 -5.24 0.42 -2.69
C TYR A 95 -6.45 -0.39 -2.19
N ALA A 96 -7.68 -0.05 -2.55
CA ALA A 96 -8.85 -0.88 -2.22
C ALA A 96 -8.82 -2.23 -2.94
N SER A 97 -8.35 -2.27 -4.19
CA SER A 97 -8.15 -3.53 -4.90
C SER A 97 -7.10 -4.41 -4.21
N ALA A 98 -5.95 -3.82 -3.83
CA ALA A 98 -4.92 -4.52 -3.06
C ALA A 98 -5.42 -4.98 -1.67
N ALA A 99 -6.25 -4.16 -1.00
CA ALA A 99 -6.85 -4.50 0.29
C ALA A 99 -7.81 -5.70 0.20
N ARG A 100 -8.57 -5.83 -0.89
CA ARG A 100 -9.42 -7.00 -1.13
C ARG A 100 -8.59 -8.29 -1.24
N GLU A 101 -7.46 -8.23 -1.94
CA GLU A 101 -6.55 -9.37 -2.03
C GLU A 101 -5.94 -9.74 -0.66
N LYS A 102 -5.58 -8.73 0.14
CA LYS A 102 -5.08 -8.92 1.50
C LYS A 102 -6.14 -9.57 2.40
N LEU A 103 -7.38 -9.08 2.38
CA LEU A 103 -8.47 -9.64 3.16
C LEU A 103 -8.73 -11.11 2.81
N LYS A 104 -8.78 -11.48 1.53
CA LYS A 104 -8.95 -12.88 1.11
C LYS A 104 -7.90 -13.82 1.69
N LYS A 105 -6.68 -13.34 1.91
CA LYS A 105 -5.59 -14.13 2.51
C LYS A 105 -5.71 -14.23 4.03
N LEU A 106 -6.19 -13.17 4.68
CA LEU A 106 -6.35 -13.11 6.14
C LEU A 106 -7.63 -13.82 6.61
N GLU A 107 -8.67 -13.82 5.79
CA GLU A 107 -9.95 -14.48 5.99
C GLU A 107 -10.25 -15.38 4.79
N PRO A 108 -9.52 -16.50 4.60
CA PRO A 108 -9.90 -17.48 3.60
C PRO A 108 -11.28 -18.01 3.98
N ASP A 109 -12.27 -17.81 3.11
CA ASP A 109 -13.59 -18.44 3.24
C ASP A 109 -13.37 -19.93 3.55
N LYS A 110 -13.94 -20.37 4.68
CA LYS A 110 -13.82 -21.75 5.17
C LYS A 110 -14.46 -22.76 4.22
#